data_AF-A0AAD3TPH9-F1
#
_entry.id   AF-A0AAD3TPH9-F1
#
_cell.length_a   1.000
_cell.length_b   1.000
_cell.length_c   1.000
_cell.angle_alpha   90.00
_cell.angle_beta   90.00
_cell.angle_gamma   90.00
#
_symmetry.space_group_name_H-M   'P 1'
#
loop_
_entity.id
_entity.type
_entity.pdbx_description
1 polymer ?
#
loop_
_entity_poly.entity_id
_entity_poly.type
_entity_poly.pdbx_seq_one_letter_code
_entity_poly.pdbx_strand_id
1 'polypeptide(L)'
;MSETPTLESFIATKFAALHLAVPPDDVEMMARFVEEDGIERADVADGVRGMLEGAVETLPPDDELIRTIDAIIDEQARLTAEAEAAEAEAQAAAAAAAESKPDVEAVLASLTEAELAEARKAALLRQYAYVEGGPEERADGPRSTAKEEAEVKKAAEERRRLVEEALRVDARRKKYRKQTIDDPLEWNNLNREKVQAVAAMQRTAHADAAKQRKDRDKAALDKQRADQAKAKADRQKKAQKQERRG
;
A
#
# COMPACT_ATOMS: atom_id res chain seq x y z
N MET A 1 13.55 26.45 26.80
CA MET A 1 13.33 26.54 25.36
C MET A 1 14.28 27.59 24.87
N SER A 2 15.43 27.18 24.34
CA SER A 2 16.31 28.08 23.63
C SER A 2 15.62 28.39 22.30
N GLU A 3 15.01 29.56 22.21
CA GLU A 3 14.49 30.08 20.95
C GLU A 3 15.68 30.16 19.98
N THR A 4 15.63 29.42 18.89
CA THR A 4 16.58 29.58 17.80
C THR A 4 16.41 30.99 17.26
N PRO A 5 17.47 31.81 17.22
CA PRO A 5 17.37 33.17 16.71
C PRO A 5 16.88 33.12 15.25
N THR A 6 15.87 33.92 14.92
CA THR A 6 15.43 34.07 13.52
C THR A 6 16.50 34.81 12.73
N LEU A 7 16.57 34.57 11.42
CA LEU A 7 17.53 35.25 10.54
C LEU A 7 17.40 36.79 10.67
N GLU A 8 16.16 37.30 10.74
CA GLU A 8 15.86 38.72 11.00
C GLU A 8 16.52 39.26 12.27
N SER A 9 16.43 38.52 13.39
CA SER A 9 17.04 38.92 14.66
C SER A 9 18.56 38.94 14.59
N PHE A 10 19.14 38.00 13.83
CA PHE A 10 20.57 37.93 13.59
C PHE A 10 21.06 39.09 12.73
N ILE A 11 20.37 39.37 11.61
CA ILE A 11 20.66 40.50 10.72
C ILE A 11 20.59 41.82 11.49
N ALA A 12 19.50 42.05 12.25
CA ALA A 12 19.34 43.24 13.09
C ALA A 12 20.49 43.40 14.09
N THR A 13 20.92 42.30 14.73
CA THR A 13 22.04 42.31 15.68
C THR A 13 23.36 42.65 14.99
N LYS A 14 23.60 42.11 13.79
CA LYS A 14 24.81 42.35 13.00
C LYS A 14 24.91 43.79 12.52
N PHE A 15 23.82 44.35 12.01
CA PHE A 15 23.79 45.76 11.60
C PHE A 15 23.86 46.73 12.78
N ALA A 16 23.22 46.40 13.91
CA ALA A 16 23.38 47.18 15.14
C ALA A 16 24.84 47.19 15.64
N ALA A 17 25.59 46.10 15.46
CA ALA A 17 27.02 46.04 15.80
C ALA A 17 27.89 46.93 14.90
N LEU A 18 27.43 47.22 13.68
CA LEU A 18 28.03 48.22 12.79
C LEU A 18 27.48 49.64 13.00
N HIS A 19 26.68 49.84 14.06
CA HIS A 19 25.98 51.09 14.35
C HIS A 19 25.03 51.56 13.24
N LEU A 20 24.51 50.62 12.45
CA LEU A 20 23.51 50.89 11.42
C LEU A 20 22.10 50.78 12.01
N ALA A 21 21.33 51.84 11.86
CA ALA A 21 19.91 51.88 12.20
C ALA A 21 19.09 51.52 10.97
N VAL A 22 18.98 50.22 10.69
CA VAL A 22 18.17 49.71 9.56
C VAL A 22 16.71 49.55 10.02
N PRO A 23 15.72 50.05 9.26
CA PRO A 23 14.31 49.83 9.57
C PRO A 23 13.95 48.33 9.62
N PRO A 24 13.04 47.91 10.52
CA PRO A 24 12.63 46.51 10.63
C PRO A 24 12.09 45.91 9.33
N ASP A 25 11.31 46.69 8.57
CA ASP A 25 10.74 46.26 7.29
C ASP A 25 11.83 45.93 6.25
N ASP A 26 12.93 46.68 6.25
CA ASP A 26 14.07 46.44 5.36
C ASP A 26 14.88 45.21 5.81
N VAL A 27 14.99 44.99 7.13
CA VAL A 27 15.62 43.77 7.68
C VAL A 27 14.82 42.52 7.29
N GLU A 28 13.48 42.57 7.37
CA GLU A 28 12.61 41.48 6.91
C GLU A 28 12.77 41.24 5.40
N MET A 29 12.85 42.30 4.60
CA MET A 29 13.07 42.17 3.15
C MET A 29 14.43 41.54 2.83
N MET A 30 15.48 41.95 3.53
CA MET A 30 16.82 41.37 3.38
C MET A 30 16.85 39.90 3.82
N ALA A 31 16.18 39.54 4.92
CA ALA A 31 16.07 38.17 5.37
C ALA A 31 15.42 37.28 4.30
N ARG A 32 14.27 37.71 3.76
CA ARG A 32 13.57 36.98 2.68
C ARG A 32 14.41 36.83 1.41
N PHE A 33 15.20 37.85 1.08
CA PHE A 33 16.09 37.80 -0.08
C PHE A 33 17.25 36.82 0.13
N VAL A 34 17.81 36.74 1.34
CA VAL A 34 18.85 35.78 1.70
C VAL A 34 18.29 34.34 1.79
N GLU A 35 17.02 34.20 2.17
CA GLU A 35 16.30 32.92 2.19
C GLU A 35 15.92 32.40 0.80
N GLU A 36 16.01 33.22 -0.26
CA GLU A 36 15.61 32.82 -1.61
C GLU A 36 16.61 31.82 -2.22
N ASP A 37 16.15 30.59 -2.39
CA ASP A 37 16.94 29.52 -2.99
C ASP A 37 17.26 29.81 -4.47
N GLY A 38 18.52 29.60 -4.85
CA GLY A 38 18.97 29.66 -6.24
C GLY A 38 19.67 30.96 -6.65
N ILE A 39 19.89 31.89 -5.71
CA ILE A 39 20.73 33.07 -5.92
C ILE A 39 22.18 32.73 -5.53
N GLU A 40 23.14 33.15 -6.35
CA GLU A 40 24.55 32.94 -6.02
C GLU A 40 24.97 33.83 -4.84
N ARG A 41 25.88 33.35 -3.99
CA ARG A 41 26.35 34.09 -2.80
C ARG A 41 26.80 35.53 -3.12
N ALA A 42 27.48 35.71 -4.25
CA ALA A 42 27.94 37.03 -4.68
C ALA A 42 26.76 37.97 -5.01
N ASP A 43 25.74 37.44 -5.71
CA ASP A 43 24.52 38.19 -6.05
C ASP A 43 23.69 38.51 -4.80
N VAL A 44 23.65 37.60 -3.82
CA VAL A 44 23.02 37.87 -2.51
C VAL A 44 23.76 39.01 -1.81
N ALA A 45 25.09 38.97 -1.80
CA ALA A 45 25.89 39.99 -1.14
C ALA A 45 25.70 41.38 -1.78
N ASP A 46 25.71 41.45 -3.10
CA ASP A 46 25.48 42.69 -3.85
C ASP A 46 24.03 43.18 -3.70
N GLY A 47 23.06 42.29 -3.67
CA GLY A 47 21.65 42.63 -3.46
C GLY A 47 21.37 43.19 -2.07
N VAL A 48 21.88 42.54 -1.02
CA VAL A 48 21.77 43.06 0.36
C VAL A 48 22.47 44.40 0.52
N ARG A 49 23.65 44.57 -0.11
CA ARG A 49 24.34 45.86 -0.17
C ARG A 49 23.47 46.93 -0.84
N GLY A 50 22.88 46.64 -1.99
CA GLY A 50 21.99 47.57 -2.69
C GLY A 50 20.75 47.97 -1.87
N MET A 51 20.18 47.03 -1.11
CA MET A 51 19.08 47.33 -0.18
C MET A 51 19.54 48.23 0.98
N LEU A 52 20.74 48.00 1.52
CA LEU A 52 21.33 48.85 2.56
C LEU A 52 21.61 50.27 2.06
N GLU A 53 22.10 50.43 0.83
CA GLU A 53 22.31 51.75 0.22
C GLU A 53 21.02 52.59 0.15
N GLY A 54 19.86 51.94 0.02
CA GLY A 54 18.56 52.61 0.09
C GLY A 54 18.05 52.86 1.51
N ALA A 55 18.46 52.04 2.48
CA ALA A 55 17.93 52.06 3.84
C ALA A 55 18.73 52.95 4.81
N VAL A 56 20.03 53.16 4.57
CA VAL A 56 20.91 53.94 5.47
C VAL A 56 21.64 55.07 4.74
N GLU A 57 21.81 56.21 5.43
CA GLU A 57 22.45 57.40 4.84
C GLU A 57 23.96 57.26 4.67
N THR A 58 24.62 56.41 5.46
CA THR A 58 26.07 56.25 5.44
C THR A 58 26.44 54.79 5.63
N LEU A 59 27.17 54.23 4.67
CA LEU A 59 27.67 52.87 4.75
C LEU A 59 29.00 52.80 5.52
N PRO A 60 29.23 51.70 6.26
CA PRO A 60 30.52 51.40 6.84
C PRO A 60 31.52 51.00 5.74
N PRO A 61 32.82 50.87 6.07
CA PRO A 61 33.83 50.43 5.09
C PRO A 61 33.45 49.09 4.43
N ASP A 62 33.64 49.00 3.11
CA ASP A 62 33.27 47.83 2.30
C ASP A 62 33.76 46.51 2.90
N ASP A 63 34.99 46.45 3.42
CA ASP A 63 35.55 45.22 4.00
C ASP A 63 34.78 44.72 5.24
N GLU A 64 34.26 45.61 6.07
CA GLU A 64 33.48 45.24 7.27
C GLU A 64 32.04 44.88 6.91
N LEU A 65 31.49 45.58 5.92
CA LEU A 65 30.16 45.32 5.39
C LEU A 65 30.09 43.94 4.72
N ILE A 66 31.02 43.64 3.81
CA ILE A 66 31.10 42.36 3.09
C ILE A 66 31.22 41.21 4.09
N ARG A 67 32.10 41.32 5.09
CA ARG A 67 32.25 40.29 6.15
C ARG A 67 30.96 40.07 6.94
N THR A 68 30.21 41.13 7.17
CA THR A 68 28.95 41.05 7.92
C THR A 68 27.86 40.38 7.09
N ILE A 69 27.78 40.71 5.80
CA ILE A 69 26.85 40.07 4.86
C ILE A 69 27.23 38.60 4.67
N ASP A 70 28.51 38.28 4.54
CA ASP A 70 29.00 36.90 4.50
C ASP A 70 28.58 36.10 5.74
N ALA A 71 28.68 36.70 6.93
CA ALA A 71 28.24 36.06 8.16
C ALA A 71 26.72 35.84 8.22
N ILE A 72 25.92 36.70 7.58
CA ILE A 72 24.46 36.52 7.45
C ILE A 72 24.15 35.34 6.53
N ILE A 73 24.85 35.23 5.41
CA ILE A 73 24.67 34.11 4.47
C ILE A 73 25.10 32.79 5.11
N ASP A 74 26.21 32.79 5.87
CA ASP A 74 26.67 31.61 6.61
C ASP A 74 25.67 31.17 7.67
N GLU A 75 25.03 32.13 8.35
CA GLU A 75 23.99 31.84 9.34
C GLU A 75 22.75 31.24 8.67
N GLN A 76 22.34 31.75 7.52
CA GLN A 76 21.23 31.15 6.77
C GLN A 76 21.55 29.72 6.37
N ALA A 77 22.75 29.46 5.84
CA ALA A 77 23.18 28.11 5.49
C ALA A 77 23.17 27.16 6.70
N ARG A 78 23.53 27.66 7.89
CA ARG A 78 23.45 26.90 9.15
C ARG A 78 21.99 26.58 9.50
N LEU A 79 21.10 27.56 9.44
CA LEU A 79 19.67 27.36 9.76
C LEU A 79 19.00 26.37 8.79
N THR A 80 19.30 26.46 7.50
CA THR A 80 18.79 25.50 6.50
C THR A 80 19.30 24.09 6.79
N ALA A 81 20.58 23.91 7.09
CA ALA A 81 21.14 22.60 7.43
C ALA A 81 20.54 22.01 8.73
N GLU A 82 20.27 22.85 9.74
CA GLU A 82 19.59 22.42 10.96
C GLU A 82 18.13 22.01 10.70
N ALA A 83 17.41 22.73 9.83
CA ALA A 83 16.06 22.40 9.42
C ALA A 83 16.02 21.08 8.62
N GLU A 84 16.90 20.90 7.64
CA GLU A 84 17.01 19.66 6.87
C GLU A 84 17.35 18.45 7.76
N ALA A 85 18.24 18.63 8.74
CA ALA A 85 18.58 17.59 9.70
C ALA A 85 17.38 17.21 10.59
N ALA A 86 16.62 18.21 11.05
CA ALA A 86 15.41 17.98 11.84
C ALA A 86 14.32 17.28 11.01
N GLU A 87 14.15 17.64 9.74
CA GLU A 87 13.23 16.95 8.82
C GLU A 87 13.67 15.51 8.54
N ALA A 88 14.98 15.28 8.32
CA ALA A 88 15.51 13.95 8.13
C ALA A 88 15.32 13.06 9.38
N GLU A 89 15.51 13.62 10.58
CA GLU A 89 15.25 12.91 11.84
C GLU A 89 13.75 12.62 12.02
N ALA A 90 12.88 13.57 11.70
CA ALA A 90 11.43 13.37 11.74
C ALA A 90 10.97 12.30 10.74
N GLN A 91 11.53 12.28 9.53
CA GLN A 91 11.26 11.25 8.53
C GLN A 91 11.78 9.89 8.98
N ALA A 92 12.97 9.82 9.59
CA ALA A 92 13.51 8.59 10.15
C ALA A 92 12.66 8.06 11.32
N ALA A 93 12.17 8.94 12.20
CA ALA A 93 11.26 8.59 13.28
C ALA A 93 9.90 8.10 12.75
N ALA A 94 9.36 8.75 11.71
CA ALA A 94 8.12 8.32 11.05
C ALA A 94 8.29 6.96 10.35
N ALA A 95 9.43 6.73 9.70
CA ALA A 95 9.76 5.44 9.10
C ALA A 95 9.90 4.33 10.15
N ALA A 96 10.56 4.61 11.29
CA ALA A 96 10.67 3.67 12.40
C ALA A 96 9.31 3.36 13.04
N ALA A 97 8.42 4.35 13.16
CA ALA A 97 7.05 4.14 13.63
C ALA A 97 6.22 3.29 12.66
N ALA A 98 6.37 3.51 11.35
CA ALA A 98 5.73 2.71 10.31
C ALA A 98 6.29 1.27 10.22
N GLU A 99 7.54 1.04 10.61
CA GLU A 99 8.15 -0.29 10.71
C GLU A 99 7.84 -1.03 12.02
N SER A 100 7.16 -0.41 12.98
CA SER A 100 6.67 -1.12 14.15
C SER A 100 5.59 -2.11 13.73
N LYS A 101 6.02 -3.37 13.51
CA LYS A 101 5.12 -4.47 13.17
C LYS A 101 3.98 -4.46 14.18
N PRO A 102 2.71 -4.52 13.73
CA PRO A 102 1.60 -4.58 14.67
C PRO A 102 1.82 -5.75 15.62
N ASP A 103 1.67 -5.50 16.93
CA ASP A 103 1.72 -6.56 17.92
C ASP A 103 0.54 -7.51 17.66
N VAL A 104 0.84 -8.58 16.92
CA VAL A 104 -0.12 -9.57 16.46
C VAL A 104 -0.87 -10.20 17.63
N GLU A 105 -0.21 -10.38 18.77
CA GLU A 105 -0.82 -10.99 19.95
C GLU A 105 -1.79 -10.02 20.62
N ALA A 106 -1.43 -8.74 20.75
CA ALA A 106 -2.34 -7.72 21.28
C ALA A 106 -3.56 -7.48 20.36
N VAL A 107 -3.37 -7.44 19.03
CA VAL A 107 -4.46 -7.24 18.07
C VAL A 107 -5.44 -8.42 18.09
N LEU A 108 -4.94 -9.66 18.10
CA LEU A 108 -5.80 -10.85 18.13
C LEU A 108 -6.48 -11.05 19.49
N ALA A 109 -5.83 -10.67 20.59
CA ALA A 109 -6.42 -10.73 21.93
C ALA A 109 -7.53 -9.68 22.15
N SER A 110 -7.52 -8.58 21.39
CA SER A 110 -8.56 -7.54 21.45
C SER A 110 -9.89 -7.94 20.81
N LEU A 111 -9.93 -9.06 20.07
CA LEU A 111 -11.13 -9.56 19.40
C LEU A 111 -11.81 -10.63 20.22
N THR A 112 -13.14 -10.59 20.24
CA THR A 112 -13.95 -11.71 20.76
C THR A 112 -13.83 -12.94 19.85
N GLU A 113 -14.11 -14.13 20.39
CA GLU A 113 -14.04 -15.39 19.62
C GLU A 113 -14.94 -15.37 18.37
N ALA A 114 -16.10 -14.71 18.46
CA ALA A 114 -17.04 -14.53 17.35
C ALA A 114 -16.46 -13.63 16.24
N GLU A 115 -15.88 -12.50 16.60
CA GLU A 115 -15.25 -11.56 15.66
C GLU A 115 -14.02 -12.18 14.98
N LEU A 116 -13.26 -13.01 15.71
CA LEU A 116 -12.10 -13.70 15.18
C LEU A 116 -12.50 -14.79 14.17
N ALA A 117 -13.61 -15.51 14.43
CA ALA A 117 -14.17 -16.48 13.48
C ALA A 117 -14.66 -15.81 12.19
N GLU A 118 -15.32 -14.66 12.31
CA GLU A 118 -15.78 -13.86 11.16
C GLU A 118 -14.62 -13.28 10.36
N ALA A 119 -13.59 -12.74 11.02
CA ALA A 119 -12.38 -12.25 10.38
C ALA A 119 -11.63 -13.37 9.64
N ARG A 120 -11.54 -14.57 10.22
CA ARG A 120 -10.97 -15.75 9.55
C ARG A 120 -11.79 -16.16 8.33
N LYS A 121 -13.12 -16.16 8.43
CA LYS A 121 -14.01 -16.48 7.33
C LYS A 121 -13.88 -15.46 6.20
N ALA A 122 -13.86 -14.17 6.52
CA ALA A 122 -13.67 -13.09 5.56
C ALA A 122 -12.32 -13.16 4.86
N ALA A 123 -11.23 -13.39 5.61
CA ALA A 123 -9.90 -13.59 5.05
C ALA A 123 -9.83 -14.81 4.12
N LEU A 124 -10.50 -15.92 4.50
CA LEU A 124 -10.59 -17.12 3.67
C LEU A 124 -11.35 -16.84 2.37
N LEU A 125 -12.47 -16.13 2.43
CA LEU A 125 -13.27 -15.78 1.26
C LEU A 125 -12.50 -14.88 0.28
N ARG A 126 -11.69 -13.94 0.78
CA ARG A 126 -10.76 -13.14 -0.05
C ARG A 126 -9.68 -14.00 -0.68
N GLN A 127 -9.09 -14.94 0.07
CA GLN A 127 -8.07 -15.86 -0.44
C GLN A 127 -8.58 -16.74 -1.59
N TYR A 128 -9.86 -17.10 -1.57
CA TYR A 128 -10.49 -17.89 -2.64
C TYR A 128 -11.24 -17.03 -3.67
N ALA A 129 -11.02 -15.71 -3.68
CA ALA A 129 -11.63 -14.76 -4.61
C ALA A 129 -13.17 -14.79 -4.67
N TYR A 130 -13.84 -15.28 -3.61
CA TYR A 130 -15.31 -15.32 -3.54
C TYR A 130 -15.91 -13.97 -3.10
N VAL A 131 -15.08 -13.03 -2.65
CA VAL A 131 -15.50 -11.71 -2.16
C VAL A 131 -14.44 -10.67 -2.55
N GLU A 132 -14.53 -10.13 -3.77
CA GLU A 132 -14.17 -8.74 -4.01
C GLU A 132 -15.40 -7.91 -3.62
N GLY A 133 -15.43 -7.41 -2.38
CA GLY A 133 -16.56 -6.63 -1.85
C GLY A 133 -17.28 -7.32 -0.69
N GLY A 134 -16.77 -7.14 0.53
CA GLY A 134 -17.56 -7.38 1.75
C GLY A 134 -18.78 -6.44 1.80
N PRO A 135 -19.74 -6.64 2.73
CA PRO A 135 -21.12 -6.15 2.64
C PRO A 135 -21.21 -4.61 2.57
N GLU A 136 -21.02 -4.07 1.37
CA GLU A 136 -21.41 -2.74 0.94
C GLU A 136 -22.76 -2.89 0.24
N GLU A 137 -23.83 -3.09 0.98
CA GLU A 137 -25.15 -2.78 0.45
C GLU A 137 -26.12 -2.47 1.58
N ARG A 138 -26.60 -1.22 1.56
CA ARG A 138 -27.69 -0.60 2.32
C ARG A 138 -27.32 0.08 3.64
N ALA A 139 -26.79 1.29 3.53
CA ALA A 139 -27.21 2.39 4.39
C ALA A 139 -27.57 3.57 3.48
N ASP A 140 -28.85 3.64 3.11
CA ASP A 140 -29.47 4.80 2.47
C ASP A 140 -29.97 5.70 3.62
N GLY A 141 -29.32 6.85 3.82
CA GLY A 141 -29.60 7.75 4.95
C GLY A 141 -28.90 9.11 4.80
N PRO A 142 -29.51 10.21 5.30
CA PRO A 142 -29.32 11.55 4.74
C PRO A 142 -28.03 12.23 5.18
N ARG A 143 -27.43 12.95 4.22
CA ARG A 143 -26.19 13.75 4.32
C ARG A 143 -26.27 14.84 5.41
N SER A 144 -25.63 14.64 6.55
CA SER A 144 -25.08 15.77 7.35
C SER A 144 -23.90 15.46 8.29
N THR A 145 -23.33 14.25 8.29
CA THR A 145 -22.22 13.82 9.20
C THR A 145 -20.99 13.29 8.45
N ALA A 146 -20.73 13.80 7.25
CA ALA A 146 -19.79 13.20 6.28
C ALA A 146 -18.30 13.17 6.70
N LYS A 147 -17.85 13.97 7.67
CA LYS A 147 -16.45 13.95 8.14
C LYS A 147 -16.22 12.92 9.24
N GLU A 148 -17.11 12.88 10.24
CA GLU A 148 -17.03 11.89 11.33
C GLU A 148 -17.30 10.47 10.79
N GLU A 149 -18.24 10.31 9.86
CA GLU A 149 -18.47 9.02 9.19
C GLU A 149 -17.29 8.59 8.33
N ALA A 150 -16.55 9.52 7.72
CA ALA A 150 -15.35 9.21 6.94
C ALA A 150 -14.17 8.81 7.85
N GLU A 151 -14.01 9.46 9.00
CA GLU A 151 -12.97 9.09 9.99
C GLU A 151 -13.29 7.75 10.67
N VAL A 152 -14.56 7.49 11.01
CA VAL A 152 -15.01 6.19 11.52
C VAL A 152 -14.85 5.10 10.47
N LYS A 153 -15.12 5.39 9.18
CA LYS A 153 -14.89 4.44 8.08
C LYS A 153 -13.40 4.15 7.89
N LYS A 154 -12.53 5.18 7.93
CA LYS A 154 -11.07 5.00 7.88
C LYS A 154 -10.54 4.21 9.06
N ALA A 155 -10.95 4.52 10.29
CA ALA A 155 -10.56 3.79 11.48
C ALA A 155 -11.04 2.31 11.44
N ALA A 156 -12.23 2.05 10.88
CA ALA A 156 -12.74 0.69 10.69
C ALA A 156 -11.96 -0.07 9.61
N GLU A 157 -11.58 0.59 8.52
CA GLU A 157 -10.74 0.01 7.45
C GLU A 157 -9.32 -0.27 7.94
N GLU A 158 -8.72 0.64 8.70
CA GLU A 158 -7.42 0.46 9.34
C GLU A 158 -7.44 -0.69 10.33
N ARG A 159 -8.47 -0.78 11.19
CA ARG A 159 -8.65 -1.92 12.10
C ARG A 159 -8.80 -3.24 11.34
N ARG A 160 -9.58 -3.26 10.25
CA ARG A 160 -9.72 -4.46 9.38
C ARG A 160 -8.38 -4.86 8.75
N ARG A 161 -7.60 -3.90 8.29
CA ARG A 161 -6.27 -4.12 7.70
C ARG A 161 -5.29 -4.71 8.73
N LEU A 162 -5.26 -4.15 9.94
CA LEU A 162 -4.43 -4.65 11.04
C LEU A 162 -4.80 -6.09 11.42
N VAL A 163 -6.10 -6.42 11.47
CA VAL A 163 -6.57 -7.78 11.77
C VAL A 163 -6.21 -8.77 10.66
N GLU A 164 -6.36 -8.38 9.39
CA GLU A 164 -5.97 -9.22 8.26
C GLU A 164 -4.46 -9.47 8.19
N GLU A 165 -3.67 -8.44 8.46
CA GLU A 165 -2.21 -8.54 8.53
C GLU A 165 -1.76 -9.42 9.71
N ALA A 166 -2.36 -9.25 10.88
CA ALA A 166 -2.13 -10.11 12.05
C ALA A 166 -2.45 -11.58 11.75
N LEU A 167 -3.59 -11.87 11.09
CA LEU A 167 -3.95 -13.22 10.66
C LEU A 167 -2.98 -13.80 9.62
N ARG A 168 -2.47 -12.99 8.70
CA ARG A 168 -1.49 -13.42 7.69
C ARG A 168 -0.14 -13.76 8.33
N VAL A 169 0.32 -12.95 9.27
CA VAL A 169 1.57 -13.18 10.03
C VAL A 169 1.44 -14.41 10.93
N ASP A 170 0.31 -14.58 11.63
CA ASP A 170 0.02 -15.77 12.43
C ASP A 170 -0.03 -17.05 11.58
N ALA A 171 -0.67 -17.01 10.41
CA ALA A 171 -0.70 -18.14 9.48
C ALA A 171 0.70 -18.50 8.96
N ARG A 172 1.54 -17.50 8.67
CA ARG A 172 2.95 -17.71 8.31
C ARG A 172 3.73 -18.31 9.49
N ARG A 173 3.62 -17.77 10.70
CA ARG A 173 4.27 -18.30 11.92
C ARG A 173 3.88 -19.75 12.17
N LYS A 174 2.60 -20.10 12.04
CA LYS A 174 2.09 -21.48 12.14
C LYS A 174 2.63 -22.39 11.03
N LYS A 175 2.77 -21.89 9.80
CA LYS A 175 3.39 -22.65 8.69
C LYS A 175 4.86 -22.93 8.97
N TYR A 176 5.62 -21.93 9.41
CA TYR A 176 7.03 -22.10 9.78
C TYR A 176 7.18 -23.05 10.97
N ARG A 177 6.34 -22.93 12.01
CA ARG A 177 6.32 -23.87 13.15
C ARG A 177 6.03 -25.30 12.69
N LYS A 178 5.07 -25.51 11.78
CA LYS A 178 4.79 -26.82 11.17
C LYS A 178 5.95 -27.36 10.30
N GLN A 179 6.80 -26.51 9.76
CA GLN A 179 7.99 -26.91 9.00
C GLN A 179 9.21 -27.17 9.90
N THR A 180 9.26 -26.60 11.10
CA THR A 180 10.34 -26.77 12.09
C THR A 180 10.01 -27.77 13.20
N ILE A 181 8.81 -28.37 13.20
CA ILE A 181 8.55 -29.57 14.01
C ILE A 181 9.32 -30.72 13.36
N ASP A 182 10.52 -30.93 13.90
CA ASP A 182 11.47 -32.00 13.61
C ASP A 182 11.18 -33.22 14.52
N ASP A 183 9.90 -33.55 14.72
CA ASP A 183 9.47 -34.75 15.45
C ASP A 183 9.02 -35.82 14.45
N PRO A 184 9.77 -36.92 14.27
CA PRO A 184 9.45 -38.01 13.35
C PRO A 184 8.08 -38.66 13.58
N LEU A 185 7.47 -38.50 14.77
CA LEU A 185 6.14 -39.02 15.08
C LEU A 185 5.00 -38.15 14.52
N GLU A 186 5.22 -36.85 14.30
CA GLU A 186 4.21 -35.95 13.71
C GLU A 186 4.20 -35.96 12.16
N TRP A 187 5.28 -36.45 11.53
CA TRP A 187 5.35 -36.60 10.07
C TRP A 187 4.40 -37.67 9.53
N ASN A 188 4.15 -38.74 10.29
CA ASN A 188 3.23 -39.81 9.93
C ASN A 188 1.85 -39.60 10.56
N ASN A 189 1.25 -38.43 10.34
CA ASN A 189 -0.18 -38.27 10.63
C ASN A 189 -0.97 -39.10 9.60
N LEU A 190 -1.20 -40.38 9.93
CA LEU A 190 -1.90 -41.39 9.13
C LEU A 190 -3.25 -40.90 8.55
N ASN A 191 -3.85 -39.90 9.18
CA ASN A 191 -5.09 -39.28 8.70
C ASN A 191 -4.89 -38.43 7.44
N ARG A 192 -3.72 -37.78 7.26
CA ARG A 192 -3.42 -37.00 6.06
C ARG A 192 -3.26 -37.90 4.84
N GLU A 193 -2.55 -39.01 4.98
CA GLU A 193 -2.41 -40.01 3.92
C GLU A 193 -3.75 -40.67 3.58
N LYS A 194 -4.57 -41.00 4.59
CA LYS A 194 -5.94 -41.52 4.37
C LYS A 194 -6.81 -40.51 3.62
N VAL A 195 -6.77 -39.24 3.98
CA VAL A 195 -7.54 -38.20 3.27
C VAL A 195 -7.04 -38.02 1.84
N GLN A 196 -5.72 -38.07 1.62
CA GLN A 196 -5.15 -38.01 0.27
C GLN A 196 -5.50 -39.24 -0.57
N ALA A 197 -5.47 -40.43 0.01
CA ALA A 197 -5.86 -41.68 -0.64
C ALA A 197 -7.35 -41.68 -1.01
N VAL A 198 -8.22 -41.24 -0.09
CA VAL A 198 -9.66 -41.08 -0.35
C VAL A 198 -9.91 -40.05 -1.44
N ALA A 199 -9.23 -38.91 -1.41
CA ALA A 199 -9.35 -37.88 -2.45
C ALA A 199 -8.83 -38.36 -3.82
N ALA A 200 -7.74 -39.13 -3.85
CA ALA A 200 -7.22 -39.73 -5.08
C ALA A 200 -8.21 -40.75 -5.65
N MET A 201 -8.77 -41.62 -4.80
CA MET A 201 -9.78 -42.62 -5.19
C MET A 201 -11.07 -41.98 -5.71
N GLN A 202 -11.51 -40.86 -5.13
CA GLN A 202 -12.66 -40.11 -5.64
C GLN A 202 -12.38 -39.51 -7.02
N ARG A 203 -11.18 -38.95 -7.24
CA ARG A 203 -10.79 -38.41 -8.56
C ARG A 203 -10.75 -39.50 -9.64
N THR A 204 -10.21 -40.67 -9.34
CA THR A 204 -10.21 -41.80 -10.29
C THR A 204 -11.62 -42.29 -10.57
N ALA A 205 -12.46 -42.43 -9.53
CA ALA A 205 -13.85 -42.84 -9.71
C ALA A 205 -14.67 -41.84 -10.57
N HIS A 206 -14.44 -40.53 -10.40
CA HIS A 206 -15.08 -39.52 -11.26
C HIS A 206 -14.59 -39.57 -12.70
N ALA A 207 -13.28 -39.80 -12.92
CA ALA A 207 -12.72 -39.95 -14.27
C ALA A 207 -13.28 -41.19 -14.97
N ASP A 208 -13.39 -42.31 -14.27
CA ASP A 208 -13.96 -43.56 -14.81
C ASP A 208 -15.45 -43.41 -15.11
N ALA A 209 -16.22 -42.77 -14.23
CA ALA A 209 -17.64 -42.50 -14.46
C ALA A 209 -17.85 -41.59 -15.68
N ALA A 210 -17.01 -40.58 -15.88
CA ALA A 210 -17.06 -39.72 -17.06
C ALA A 210 -16.72 -40.49 -18.34
N LYS A 211 -15.73 -41.38 -18.30
CA LYS A 211 -15.36 -42.24 -19.43
C LYS A 211 -16.49 -43.21 -19.79
N GLN A 212 -17.09 -43.88 -18.80
CA GLN A 212 -18.23 -44.78 -19.01
C GLN A 212 -19.44 -44.08 -19.65
N ARG A 213 -19.72 -42.83 -19.27
CA ARG A 213 -20.77 -42.03 -19.92
C ARG A 213 -20.46 -41.78 -21.39
N LYS A 214 -19.23 -41.34 -21.70
CA LYS A 214 -18.79 -41.12 -23.09
C LYS A 214 -18.86 -42.40 -23.93
N ASP A 215 -18.43 -43.53 -23.37
CA ASP A 215 -18.46 -44.82 -24.06
C ASP A 215 -19.90 -45.29 -24.33
N ARG A 216 -20.82 -45.05 -23.37
CA ARG A 216 -22.25 -45.34 -23.54
C ARG A 216 -22.90 -44.47 -24.61
N ASP A 217 -22.60 -43.17 -24.61
CA ASP A 217 -23.14 -42.24 -25.60
C ASP A 217 -22.62 -42.57 -27.00
N LYS A 218 -21.33 -42.90 -27.12
CA LYS A 218 -20.73 -43.35 -28.39
C LYS A 218 -21.38 -44.64 -28.89
N ALA A 219 -21.56 -45.64 -28.02
CA ALA A 219 -22.23 -46.89 -28.38
C ALA A 219 -23.69 -46.67 -28.83
N ALA A 220 -24.40 -45.73 -28.20
CA ALA A 220 -25.76 -45.37 -28.60
C ALA A 220 -25.81 -44.71 -29.99
N LEU A 221 -24.87 -43.81 -30.29
CA LEU A 221 -24.76 -43.18 -31.60
C LEU A 221 -24.39 -44.18 -32.70
N ASP A 222 -23.46 -45.09 -32.43
CA ASP A 222 -23.06 -46.12 -33.40
C ASP A 222 -24.22 -47.09 -33.68
N LYS A 223 -25.03 -47.41 -32.67
CA LYS A 223 -26.26 -48.19 -32.86
C LYS A 223 -27.27 -47.45 -33.73
N GLN A 224 -27.51 -46.16 -33.50
CA GLN A 224 -28.40 -45.35 -34.35
C GLN A 224 -27.92 -45.30 -35.80
N ARG A 225 -26.60 -45.14 -36.02
CA ARG A 225 -26.02 -45.17 -37.37
C ARG A 225 -26.21 -46.51 -38.05
N ALA A 226 -26.02 -47.62 -37.33
CA ALA A 226 -26.24 -48.97 -37.86
C ALA A 226 -27.71 -49.21 -38.24
N ASP A 227 -28.65 -48.79 -37.38
CA ASP A 227 -30.09 -48.92 -37.64
C ASP A 227 -30.53 -48.07 -38.85
N GLN A 228 -30.00 -46.85 -38.98
CA GLN A 228 -30.25 -46.00 -40.16
C GLN A 228 -29.65 -46.59 -41.44
N ALA A 229 -28.44 -47.14 -41.39
CA ALA A 229 -27.80 -47.79 -42.53
C ALA A 229 -28.60 -49.01 -42.98
N LYS A 230 -29.06 -49.84 -42.03
CA LYS A 230 -29.92 -51.00 -42.32
C LYS A 230 -31.26 -50.57 -42.93
N ALA A 231 -31.91 -49.56 -42.37
CA ALA A 231 -33.16 -49.03 -42.91
C ALA A 231 -33.00 -48.46 -44.33
N LYS A 232 -31.90 -47.77 -44.62
CA LYS A 232 -31.57 -47.28 -45.98
C LYS A 232 -31.33 -48.44 -46.94
N ALA A 233 -30.56 -49.46 -46.54
CA ALA A 233 -30.30 -50.64 -47.36
C ALA A 233 -31.58 -51.43 -47.67
N ASP A 234 -32.48 -51.59 -46.69
CA ASP A 234 -33.76 -52.27 -46.88
C ASP A 234 -34.70 -51.47 -47.81
N ARG A 235 -34.70 -50.13 -47.72
CA ARG A 235 -35.43 -49.26 -48.65
C ARG A 235 -34.89 -49.37 -50.08
N GLN A 236 -33.57 -49.35 -50.27
CA GLN A 236 -32.94 -49.53 -51.58
C GLN A 236 -33.26 -50.91 -52.18
N LYS A 237 -33.18 -51.98 -51.38
CA LYS A 237 -33.56 -53.33 -51.82
C LYS A 237 -35.03 -53.43 -52.21
N LYS A 238 -35.93 -52.74 -51.52
CA LYS A 238 -37.37 -52.68 -51.87
C LYS A 238 -37.60 -51.90 -53.16
N ALA A 239 -36.96 -50.74 -53.33
CA ALA A 239 -37.04 -49.94 -54.54
C ALA A 239 -36.55 -50.70 -55.78
N GLN A 240 -35.38 -51.34 -55.70
CA GLN A 240 -34.84 -52.17 -56.79
C GLN A 240 -35.74 -53.36 -57.15
N LYS A 241 -36.45 -53.94 -56.17
CA LYS A 241 -37.43 -55.01 -56.46
C LYS A 241 -38.70 -54.48 -57.14
N GLN A 242 -39.08 -53.24 -56.87
CA GLN A 242 -40.22 -52.59 -57.51
C GLN A 242 -39.91 -52.20 -58.96
N GLU A 243 -38.72 -51.66 -59.24
CA GLU A 243 -38.24 -51.37 -60.60
C GLU A 243 -38.04 -52.63 -61.46
N ARG A 244 -37.84 -53.80 -60.84
CA ARG A 244 -37.77 -55.09 -61.55
C ARG A 244 -39.13 -55.71 -61.85
N ARG A 245 -40.22 -55.21 -61.25
CA ARG A 245 -41.58 -55.74 -61.39
C ARG A 245 -42.50 -54.84 -62.21
N GLY A 246 -42.13 -53.58 -62.43
CA GLY A 246 -42.72 -52.70 -63.45
C GLY A 246 -41.97 -52.86 -64.77
#